data_AF-A0A425CTY5-F1
#
_entry.id   AF-A0A425CTY5-F1
#
_cell.length_a   1.000
_cell.length_b   1.000
_cell.length_c   1.000
_cell.angle_alpha   90.00
_cell.angle_beta   90.00
_cell.angle_gamma   90.00
#
_symmetry.space_group_name_H-M   'P 1'
#
loop_
_entity.id
_entity.type
_entity.pdbx_description
1 polymer ?
#
loop_
_entity_poly.entity_id
_entity_poly.type
_entity_poly.pdbx_seq_one_letter_code
_entity_poly.pdbx_strand_id
1 'polypeptide(L)'
;MRRRTLSSLLQDTSIGYIVAKYGPPAVKFLVSAMCVCLVTVDVTTNNWELNYVIGNGNTLLGPLMNVGSSEALEKTFSFPIERSIGSTSTVGRFMLNYTLKKINVRDNSMYVLTGDTFLIDNPLNDLCSTLKKTYQLPTNQTNVGSTVKLATMKDSIQYIRGTAITNLLYGVGTPPPESTKHDELISMGFTPARTDLDLRVTTGVVVPPVGTTSYTNVTMYRFYPRAF
;
A
#
# COMPACT_ATOMS: atom_id res chain seq x y z
N MET A 1 63.21 -0.60 1.59
CA MET A 1 62.11 -0.67 0.60
C MET A 1 60.80 -0.93 1.34
N ARG A 2 59.92 0.07 1.46
CA ARG A 2 58.64 -0.03 2.19
C ARG A 2 57.52 -0.32 1.18
N ARG A 3 56.95 -1.53 1.22
CA ARG A 3 55.83 -1.97 0.37
C ARG A 3 54.62 -1.07 0.65
N ARG A 4 54.22 -0.25 -0.31
CA ARG A 4 52.94 0.48 -0.25
C ARG A 4 51.81 -0.50 -0.58
N THR A 5 50.82 -0.58 0.30
CA THR A 5 49.63 -1.42 0.17
C THR A 5 48.66 -0.83 -0.84
N LEU A 6 47.98 -1.69 -1.61
CA LEU A 6 47.05 -1.35 -2.71
C LEU A 6 46.02 -0.26 -2.37
N SER A 7 45.64 -0.14 -1.10
CA SER A 7 44.74 0.89 -0.57
C SER A 7 45.23 2.33 -0.77
N SER A 8 46.55 2.58 -0.85
CA SER A 8 47.07 3.95 -1.01
C SER A 8 47.14 4.42 -2.47
N LEU A 9 46.96 3.52 -3.45
CA LEU A 9 46.98 3.86 -4.88
C LEU A 9 45.64 4.44 -5.36
N LEU A 10 44.54 4.07 -4.73
CA LEU A 10 43.19 4.55 -5.09
C LEU A 10 42.86 5.93 -4.51
N GLN A 11 43.66 6.42 -3.57
CA GLN A 11 43.46 7.72 -2.90
C GLN A 11 44.29 8.85 -3.52
N ASP A 12 45.11 8.55 -4.52
CA ASP A 12 46.06 9.48 -5.13
C ASP A 12 45.42 10.12 -6.38
N THR A 13 44.92 11.35 -6.24
CA THR A 13 44.27 12.12 -7.31
C THR A 13 45.15 12.31 -8.56
N SER A 14 46.47 12.16 -8.42
CA SER A 14 47.43 12.14 -9.53
C SER A 14 47.25 10.93 -10.47
N ILE A 15 46.90 9.76 -9.95
CA ILE A 15 46.74 8.54 -10.77
C ILE A 15 45.47 8.62 -11.60
N GLY A 16 44.37 9.14 -11.04
CA GLY A 16 43.14 9.40 -11.79
C GLY A 16 43.36 10.37 -12.97
N TYR A 17 44.17 11.41 -12.77
CA TYR A 17 44.52 12.37 -13.82
C TYR A 17 45.36 11.74 -14.95
N ILE A 18 46.33 10.88 -14.61
CA ILE A 18 47.20 10.21 -15.59
C ILE A 18 46.40 9.23 -16.47
N VAL A 19 45.49 8.46 -15.87
CA VAL A 19 44.63 7.51 -16.61
C VAL A 19 43.65 8.24 -17.53
N ALA A 20 43.08 9.37 -17.08
CA ALA A 20 42.18 10.19 -17.91
C ALA A 20 42.92 10.87 -19.08
N LYS A 21 44.18 11.29 -18.89
CA LYS A 21 44.97 11.99 -19.91
C LYS A 21 45.67 11.03 -20.90
N TYR A 22 46.30 9.97 -20.40
CA TYR A 22 47.16 9.06 -21.18
C TYR A 22 46.68 7.61 -21.27
N GLY A 23 45.52 7.28 -20.67
CA GLY A 23 44.98 5.92 -20.73
C GLY A 23 44.43 5.52 -22.12
N PRO A 24 44.29 4.21 -22.39
CA PRO A 24 43.69 3.72 -23.63
C PRO A 24 42.26 4.26 -23.85
N PRO A 25 41.82 4.49 -25.10
CA PRO A 25 40.48 5.02 -25.40
C PRO A 25 39.35 4.23 -24.75
N ALA A 26 39.49 2.90 -24.68
CA ALA A 26 38.53 2.00 -24.04
C ALA A 26 38.35 2.28 -22.54
N VAL A 27 39.43 2.63 -21.82
CA VAL A 27 39.38 2.95 -20.39
C VAL A 27 38.67 4.29 -20.17
N LYS A 28 38.92 5.29 -21.01
CA LYS A 28 38.24 6.59 -20.93
C LYS A 28 36.73 6.45 -21.19
N PHE A 29 36.35 5.66 -22.19
CA PHE A 29 34.95 5.38 -22.49
C PHE A 29 34.26 4.66 -21.32
N LEU A 30 34.90 3.65 -20.74
CA LEU A 30 34.32 2.86 -19.64
C LEU A 30 34.14 3.70 -18.37
N VAL A 31 35.12 4.53 -18.02
CA VAL A 31 35.01 5.47 -16.89
C VAL A 31 33.92 6.51 -17.16
N SER A 32 33.84 7.08 -18.36
CA SER A 32 32.78 8.03 -18.71
C SER A 32 31.40 7.41 -18.65
N ALA A 33 31.22 6.18 -19.17
CA ALA A 33 29.96 5.45 -19.08
C ALA A 33 29.57 5.15 -17.63
N MET A 34 30.52 4.72 -16.80
CA MET A 34 30.29 4.53 -15.35
C MET A 34 29.88 5.83 -14.66
N CYS A 35 30.53 6.96 -14.97
CA CYS A 35 30.14 8.25 -14.42
C CYS A 35 28.72 8.64 -14.82
N VAL A 36 28.35 8.47 -16.09
CA VAL A 36 26.98 8.76 -16.55
C VAL A 36 25.97 7.86 -15.83
N CYS A 37 26.22 6.55 -15.74
CA CYS A 37 25.34 5.63 -15.01
C CYS A 37 25.19 6.01 -13.53
N LEU A 38 26.28 6.34 -12.84
CA LEU A 38 26.24 6.74 -11.43
C LEU A 38 25.48 8.05 -11.24
N VAL A 39 25.67 9.04 -12.11
CA VAL A 39 24.92 10.30 -12.08
C VAL A 39 23.43 10.07 -12.35
N THR A 40 23.08 9.21 -13.31
CA THR A 40 21.68 8.86 -13.57
C THR A 40 21.04 8.19 -12.36
N VAL A 41 21.73 7.24 -11.71
CA VAL A 41 21.24 6.59 -10.49
C VAL A 41 21.10 7.59 -9.35
N ASP A 42 22.06 8.49 -9.16
CA ASP A 42 22.02 9.53 -8.13
C ASP A 42 20.84 10.48 -8.35
N VAL A 43 20.70 11.05 -9.54
CA VAL A 43 19.60 11.98 -9.86
C VAL A 43 18.22 11.32 -9.75
N THR A 44 18.10 10.03 -10.08
CA THR A 44 16.81 9.32 -10.02
C THR A 44 16.48 8.81 -8.62
N THR A 45 17.45 8.25 -7.90
CA THR A 45 17.24 7.61 -6.60
C THR A 45 17.29 8.61 -5.46
N ASN A 46 18.18 9.60 -5.55
CA ASN A 46 18.27 10.71 -4.60
C ASN A 46 17.31 11.86 -4.98
N ASN A 47 16.38 11.62 -5.90
CA ASN A 47 15.34 12.57 -6.18
C ASN A 47 14.49 12.77 -4.91
N TRP A 48 14.35 14.03 -4.50
CA TRP A 48 13.58 14.40 -3.33
C TRP A 48 12.14 13.88 -3.40
N GLU A 49 11.54 13.86 -4.60
CA GLU A 49 10.20 13.31 -4.83
C GLU A 49 10.13 11.80 -4.59
N LEU A 50 11.12 11.03 -5.02
CA LEU A 50 11.12 9.58 -4.80
C LEU A 50 11.30 9.24 -3.32
N ASN A 51 12.24 9.92 -2.66
CA ASN A 51 12.46 9.80 -1.22
C ASN A 51 11.24 10.29 -0.42
N TYR A 52 10.55 11.33 -0.88
CA TYR A 52 9.33 11.82 -0.27
C TYR A 52 8.18 10.80 -0.40
N VAL A 53 7.96 10.23 -1.59
CA VAL A 53 6.92 9.21 -1.80
C VAL A 53 7.19 7.95 -0.96
N ILE A 54 8.43 7.43 -0.96
CA ILE A 54 8.78 6.23 -0.19
C ILE A 54 8.77 6.51 1.32
N GLY A 55 9.35 7.65 1.74
CA GLY A 55 9.43 8.05 3.14
C GLY A 55 8.06 8.38 3.74
N ASN A 56 7.20 9.08 3.00
CA ASN A 56 5.85 9.43 3.43
C ASN A 56 4.89 8.23 3.38
N GLY A 57 5.18 7.19 2.58
CA GLY A 57 4.42 5.94 2.59
C GLY A 57 4.31 5.29 3.98
N ASN A 58 5.32 5.47 4.84
CA ASN A 58 5.29 4.99 6.22
C ASN A 58 4.34 5.80 7.14
N THR A 59 4.09 7.08 6.84
CA THR A 59 3.14 7.89 7.64
C THR A 59 1.71 7.38 7.51
N LEU A 60 1.38 6.79 6.34
CA LEU A 60 0.09 6.16 6.08
C LEU A 60 -0.16 4.92 6.93
N LEU A 61 0.89 4.31 7.50
CA LEU A 61 0.76 3.20 8.46
C LEU A 61 0.43 3.66 9.88
N GLY A 62 0.51 4.95 10.16
CA GLY A 62 0.31 5.57 11.47
C GLY A 62 -0.92 5.06 12.25
N PRO A 63 -2.12 5.00 11.64
CA PRO A 63 -3.33 4.56 12.32
C PRO A 63 -3.29 3.13 12.87
N LEU A 64 -2.47 2.26 12.28
CA LEU A 64 -2.37 0.84 12.63
C LEU A 64 -1.13 0.50 13.46
N MET A 65 -0.20 1.44 13.68
CA MET A 65 1.04 1.15 14.41
C MET A 65 0.79 0.64 15.83
N ASN A 66 -0.21 1.20 16.51
CA ASN A 66 -0.57 0.82 17.87
C ASN A 66 -1.59 -0.34 17.92
N VAL A 67 -1.93 -0.94 16.78
CA VAL A 67 -2.90 -2.02 16.66
C VAL A 67 -2.16 -3.31 16.31
N GLY A 68 -1.81 -4.09 17.34
CA GLY A 68 -1.04 -5.33 17.18
C GLY A 68 -1.86 -6.57 16.78
N SER A 69 -3.19 -6.51 16.84
CA SER A 69 -4.07 -7.65 16.53
C SER A 69 -5.46 -7.23 16.05
N SER A 70 -6.21 -8.16 15.47
CA SER A 70 -7.61 -7.96 15.10
C SER A 70 -8.48 -7.51 16.28
N GLU A 71 -8.27 -8.06 17.47
CA GLU A 71 -9.06 -7.75 18.66
C GLU A 71 -8.76 -6.33 19.16
N ALA A 72 -7.50 -5.90 19.08
CA ALA A 72 -7.13 -4.51 19.37
C ALA A 72 -7.76 -3.54 18.35
N LEU A 73 -7.91 -3.98 17.09
CA LEU A 73 -8.55 -3.18 16.05
C LEU A 73 -10.04 -2.98 16.34
N GLU A 74 -10.77 -4.04 16.71
CA GLU A 74 -12.19 -3.97 17.11
C GLU A 74 -12.44 -3.13 18.37
N LYS A 75 -11.46 -3.05 19.28
CA LYS A 75 -11.55 -2.16 20.44
C LYS A 75 -11.26 -0.69 20.09
N THR A 76 -10.44 -0.45 19.06
CA THR A 76 -10.00 0.90 18.69
C THR A 76 -10.95 1.57 17.70
N PHE A 77 -11.60 0.78 16.85
CA PHE A 77 -12.48 1.24 15.79
C PHE A 77 -13.85 0.58 15.89
N SER A 78 -14.91 1.36 15.66
CA SER A 78 -16.27 0.85 15.52
C SER A 78 -16.49 0.33 14.11
N PHE A 79 -17.00 -0.90 14.00
CA PHE A 79 -17.33 -1.54 12.73
C PHE A 79 -18.86 -1.68 12.56
N PRO A 80 -19.37 -1.66 11.32
CA PRO A 80 -20.75 -2.05 11.06
C PRO A 80 -20.85 -3.59 11.05
N ILE A 81 -22.03 -4.12 11.36
CA ILE A 81 -22.25 -5.57 11.54
C ILE A 81 -21.74 -6.38 10.34
N GLU A 82 -22.12 -5.98 9.13
CA GLU A 82 -21.82 -6.68 7.86
C GLU A 82 -20.43 -6.39 7.26
N ARG A 83 -19.66 -5.44 7.84
CA ARG A 83 -18.28 -5.12 7.40
C ARG A 83 -17.32 -5.11 8.58
N SER A 84 -17.56 -5.99 9.55
CA SER A 84 -16.73 -6.21 10.73
C SER A 84 -15.73 -7.34 10.52
N ILE A 85 -14.78 -7.48 11.44
CA ILE A 85 -13.87 -8.64 11.46
C ILE A 85 -14.68 -9.93 11.65
N GLY A 86 -15.70 -9.88 12.51
CA GLY A 86 -16.71 -10.94 12.68
C GLY A 86 -17.33 -11.44 11.37
N SER A 87 -17.66 -10.54 10.44
CA SER A 87 -18.28 -10.90 9.15
C SER A 87 -17.31 -11.31 8.03
N THR A 88 -16.00 -11.17 8.24
CA THR A 88 -14.98 -11.43 7.21
C THR A 88 -14.58 -12.91 7.19
N SER A 89 -14.22 -13.46 6.02
CA SER A 89 -13.79 -14.85 5.90
C SER A 89 -12.52 -15.16 6.68
N THR A 90 -12.26 -16.45 6.93
CA THR A 90 -11.02 -16.93 7.56
C THR A 90 -9.77 -16.45 6.82
N VAL A 91 -9.82 -16.38 5.49
CA VAL A 91 -8.69 -15.89 4.68
C VAL A 91 -8.48 -14.39 4.88
N GLY A 92 -9.54 -13.59 4.85
CA GLY A 92 -9.46 -12.16 5.11
C GLY A 92 -8.95 -11.85 6.52
N ARG A 93 -9.38 -12.60 7.54
CA ARG A 93 -8.86 -12.48 8.91
C ARG A 93 -7.38 -12.88 9.02
N PHE A 94 -6.97 -13.94 8.34
CA PHE A 94 -5.57 -14.34 8.29
C PHE A 94 -4.71 -13.23 7.65
N MET A 95 -5.16 -12.70 6.50
CA MET A 95 -4.49 -11.58 5.83
C MET A 95 -4.39 -10.36 6.74
N LEU A 96 -5.47 -9.98 7.42
CA LEU A 96 -5.47 -8.87 8.37
C LEU A 96 -4.43 -9.07 9.47
N ASN A 97 -4.45 -10.21 10.14
CA ASN A 97 -3.54 -10.49 11.26
C ASN A 97 -2.08 -10.56 10.82
N TYR A 98 -1.83 -11.14 9.65
CA TYR A 98 -0.51 -11.13 9.04
C TYR A 98 -0.03 -9.69 8.78
N THR A 99 -0.89 -8.87 8.16
CA THR A 99 -0.58 -7.48 7.85
C THR A 99 -0.34 -6.65 9.11
N LEU A 100 -1.21 -6.73 10.13
CA LEU A 100 -1.04 -5.99 11.39
C LEU A 100 0.25 -6.37 12.11
N LYS A 101 0.55 -7.68 12.20
CA LYS A 101 1.78 -8.16 12.84
C LYS A 101 3.03 -7.62 12.14
N LYS A 102 3.05 -7.62 10.81
CA LYS A 102 4.19 -7.13 10.01
C LYS A 102 4.35 -5.61 10.10
N ILE A 103 3.25 -4.86 10.09
CA ILE A 103 3.27 -3.39 10.28
C ILE A 103 3.82 -3.04 11.67
N ASN A 104 3.40 -3.77 12.71
CA ASN A 104 3.80 -3.50 14.10
C ASN A 104 5.28 -3.85 14.35
N VAL A 105 5.75 -4.99 13.84
CA VAL A 105 7.14 -5.44 14.01
C VAL A 105 8.13 -4.74 13.06
N ARG A 106 7.65 -3.92 12.11
CA ARG A 106 8.47 -3.28 11.07
C ARG A 106 9.35 -4.28 10.32
N ASP A 107 8.74 -5.40 9.97
CA ASP A 107 9.44 -6.50 9.31
C ASP A 107 9.73 -6.15 7.83
N ASN A 108 10.98 -6.36 7.40
CA ASN A 108 11.47 -6.07 6.05
C ASN A 108 10.83 -6.94 4.94
N SER A 109 10.00 -7.93 5.29
CA SER A 109 9.30 -8.80 4.34
C SER A 109 7.97 -8.24 3.81
N MET A 110 7.51 -7.09 4.32
CA MET A 110 6.37 -6.37 3.75
C MET A 110 6.85 -5.19 2.92
N TYR A 111 6.40 -5.13 1.67
CA TYR A 111 6.64 -3.99 0.79
C TYR A 111 5.36 -3.17 0.63
N VAL A 112 5.46 -1.88 0.92
CA VAL A 112 4.40 -0.91 0.59
C VAL A 112 4.63 -0.49 -0.86
N LEU A 113 3.83 -1.02 -1.78
CA LEU A 113 3.99 -0.77 -3.22
C LEU A 113 3.58 0.66 -3.61
N THR A 114 2.60 1.23 -2.93
CA THR A 114 2.05 2.56 -3.20
C THR A 114 1.51 3.17 -1.92
N GLY A 115 1.95 4.38 -1.60
CA GLY A 115 1.40 5.18 -0.52
C GLY A 115 1.24 6.61 -1.00
N ASP A 116 0.01 6.99 -1.35
CA ASP A 116 -0.29 8.33 -1.86
C ASP A 116 -1.66 8.80 -1.36
N THR A 117 -1.88 10.11 -1.41
CA THR A 117 -3.15 10.76 -1.12
C THR A 117 -3.94 10.94 -2.40
N PHE A 118 -5.21 10.51 -2.38
CA PHE A 118 -6.09 10.64 -3.54
C PHE A 118 -7.21 11.61 -3.20
N LEU A 119 -7.37 12.66 -4.01
CA LEU A 119 -8.52 13.54 -3.93
C LEU A 119 -9.77 12.78 -4.41
N ILE A 120 -10.84 12.84 -3.62
CA ILE A 120 -12.16 12.31 -3.96
C ILE A 120 -13.05 13.50 -4.25
N ASP A 121 -13.35 13.73 -5.53
CA ASP A 121 -14.09 14.90 -6.03
C ASP A 121 -15.25 14.54 -6.97
N ASN A 122 -15.41 13.26 -7.33
CA ASN A 122 -16.38 12.78 -8.31
C ASN A 122 -17.01 11.44 -7.83
N PRO A 123 -18.31 11.19 -8.06
CA PRO A 123 -18.89 9.86 -7.87
C PRO A 123 -18.09 8.69 -8.47
N LEU A 124 -17.37 8.90 -9.58
CA LEU A 124 -16.52 7.88 -10.21
C LEU A 124 -15.26 7.52 -9.40
N ASN A 125 -14.79 8.39 -8.51
CA ASN A 125 -13.67 8.12 -7.59
C ASN A 125 -14.13 7.98 -6.13
N ASP A 126 -15.42 7.67 -5.91
CA ASP A 126 -15.99 7.54 -4.58
C ASP A 126 -15.49 6.29 -3.83
N LEU A 127 -14.40 6.49 -3.09
CA LEU A 127 -13.87 5.53 -2.12
C LEU A 127 -14.49 5.72 -0.72
N CYS A 128 -15.38 6.67 -0.51
CA CYS A 128 -15.98 6.95 0.79
C CYS A 128 -17.34 6.27 0.97
N SER A 129 -18.06 5.94 -0.10
CA SER A 129 -19.36 5.24 -0.07
C SER A 129 -19.35 3.97 0.79
N THR A 130 -18.24 3.23 0.79
CA THR A 130 -18.08 2.02 1.62
C THR A 130 -18.21 2.31 3.13
N LEU A 131 -17.84 3.52 3.58
CA LEU A 131 -18.00 3.97 4.97
C LEU A 131 -19.44 4.37 5.32
N LYS A 132 -20.32 4.60 4.34
CA LYS A 132 -21.73 4.97 4.55
C LYS A 132 -22.52 3.75 5.05
N LYS A 133 -22.42 3.50 6.35
CA LYS A 133 -23.02 2.34 7.04
C LYS A 133 -23.56 2.75 8.40
N THR A 134 -24.33 1.84 9.00
CA THR A 134 -24.79 1.95 10.38
C THR A 134 -23.76 1.30 11.29
N TYR A 135 -23.18 2.10 12.19
CA TYR A 135 -22.16 1.65 13.15
C TYR A 135 -22.81 1.44 14.50
N GLN A 136 -22.48 0.33 15.15
CA GLN A 136 -22.81 0.16 16.55
C GLN A 136 -21.72 0.84 17.37
N LEU A 137 -22.11 1.87 18.12
CA LEU A 137 -21.20 2.54 19.04
C LEU A 137 -21.13 1.74 20.35
N PRO A 138 -19.95 1.64 21.00
CA PRO A 138 -19.84 0.94 22.27
C PRO A 138 -20.73 1.61 23.32
N THR A 139 -21.68 0.85 23.87
CA THR A 139 -22.79 1.31 24.72
C THR A 139 -22.33 1.99 26.02
N ASN A 140 -21.09 1.72 26.45
CA ASN A 140 -20.54 2.21 27.72
C ASN A 140 -19.60 3.42 27.60
N GLN A 141 -19.35 3.96 26.40
CA GLN A 141 -18.27 4.93 26.19
C GLN A 141 -18.55 6.08 25.21
N THR A 142 -19.76 6.17 24.65
CA THR A 142 -20.03 7.13 23.57
C THR A 142 -21.24 8.00 23.87
N ASN A 143 -20.98 9.13 24.51
CA ASN A 143 -21.96 10.19 24.68
C ASN A 143 -21.96 11.08 23.43
N VAL A 144 -22.99 11.91 23.29
CA VAL A 144 -22.98 13.04 22.34
C VAL A 144 -21.73 13.88 22.60
N GLY A 145 -20.97 14.20 21.55
CA GLY A 145 -19.70 14.91 21.64
C GLY A 145 -18.47 14.03 21.87
N SER A 146 -18.62 12.72 22.09
CA SER A 146 -17.48 11.79 22.13
C SER A 146 -16.88 11.61 20.74
N THR A 147 -15.56 11.39 20.69
CA THR A 147 -14.83 11.10 19.45
C THR A 147 -14.71 9.59 19.26
N VAL A 148 -15.21 9.08 18.14
CA VAL A 148 -15.16 7.67 17.75
C VAL A 148 -14.37 7.50 16.46
N LYS A 149 -13.65 6.38 16.31
CA LYS A 149 -12.99 6.04 15.05
C LYS A 149 -13.80 4.97 14.34
N LEU A 150 -14.04 5.14 13.04
CA LEU A 150 -14.85 4.23 12.25
C LEU A 150 -13.96 3.34 11.39
N ALA A 151 -14.38 2.11 11.16
CA ALA A 151 -13.71 1.21 10.25
C ALA A 151 -14.68 0.30 9.52
N THR A 152 -14.29 -0.12 8.32
CA THR A 152 -15.02 -1.11 7.52
C THR A 152 -14.01 -2.05 6.89
N MET A 153 -14.40 -3.30 6.79
CA MET A 153 -13.61 -4.34 6.17
C MET A 153 -14.41 -5.13 5.15
N LYS A 154 -13.79 -5.42 4.01
CA LYS A 154 -14.33 -6.31 2.97
C LYS A 154 -13.20 -7.14 2.40
N ASP A 155 -13.34 -8.46 2.41
CA ASP A 155 -12.49 -9.34 1.63
C ASP A 155 -13.16 -9.69 0.29
N SER A 156 -12.33 -10.06 -0.69
CA SER A 156 -12.79 -10.46 -2.03
C SER A 156 -11.76 -11.34 -2.72
N ILE A 157 -12.22 -12.15 -3.66
CA ILE A 157 -11.37 -12.91 -4.58
C ILE A 157 -11.48 -12.28 -5.96
N GLN A 158 -10.34 -12.01 -6.59
CA GLN A 158 -10.28 -11.60 -7.98
C GLN A 158 -10.20 -12.83 -8.89
N TYR A 159 -11.03 -12.78 -9.91
CA TYR A 159 -11.08 -13.77 -10.97
C TYR A 159 -10.46 -13.17 -12.23
N ILE A 160 -9.58 -13.91 -12.87
CA ILE A 160 -8.96 -13.54 -14.14
C ILE A 160 -9.39 -14.51 -15.23
N ARG A 161 -9.49 -14.03 -16.47
CA ARG A 161 -9.73 -14.86 -17.65
C ARG A 161 -8.65 -14.55 -18.67
N GLY A 162 -7.99 -15.60 -19.15
CA GLY A 162 -6.86 -15.50 -20.06
C GLY A 162 -5.59 -14.96 -19.40
N THR A 163 -4.55 -14.80 -20.22
CA THR A 163 -3.27 -14.17 -19.86
C THR A 163 -3.16 -12.80 -20.52
N ALA A 164 -2.15 -12.02 -20.13
CA ALA A 164 -1.86 -10.74 -20.79
C ALA A 164 -1.67 -10.91 -22.32
N ILE A 165 -1.03 -12.00 -22.75
CA ILE A 165 -0.77 -12.29 -24.17
C ILE A 165 -2.08 -12.63 -24.89
N THR A 166 -2.92 -13.51 -24.32
CA THR A 166 -4.18 -13.87 -24.98
C THR A 166 -5.13 -12.68 -25.04
N ASN A 167 -5.17 -11.84 -24.00
CA ASN A 167 -6.02 -10.66 -23.96
C ASN A 167 -5.52 -9.56 -24.92
N LEU A 168 -4.22 -9.49 -25.21
CA LEU A 168 -3.67 -8.62 -26.24
C LEU A 168 -4.05 -9.09 -27.65
N LEU A 169 -3.97 -10.39 -27.90
CA LEU A 169 -4.21 -10.97 -29.24
C LEU A 169 -5.70 -11.10 -29.58
N TYR A 170 -6.52 -11.48 -28.60
CA TYR A 170 -7.94 -11.82 -28.80
C TYR A 170 -8.91 -10.83 -28.14
N GLY A 171 -8.38 -9.81 -27.46
CA GLY A 171 -9.16 -8.81 -26.74
C GLY A 171 -9.61 -9.26 -25.34
N VAL A 172 -10.02 -8.28 -24.53
CA VAL A 172 -10.67 -8.52 -23.25
C VAL A 172 -12.17 -8.69 -23.50
N GLY A 173 -12.66 -9.93 -23.46
CA GLY A 173 -14.10 -10.20 -23.60
C GLY A 173 -14.93 -9.47 -22.54
N THR A 174 -16.25 -9.34 -22.74
CA THR A 174 -17.15 -8.61 -21.83
C THR A 174 -17.03 -9.12 -20.39
N PRO A 175 -16.91 -8.22 -19.40
CA PRO A 175 -16.90 -8.59 -17.99
C PRO A 175 -18.27 -9.12 -17.56
N PRO A 176 -18.32 -10.13 -16.68
CA PRO A 176 -19.56 -10.65 -16.15
C PRO A 176 -20.24 -9.62 -15.20
N PRO A 177 -21.57 -9.71 -15.01
CA PRO A 177 -22.26 -8.90 -14.02
C PRO A 177 -21.69 -9.07 -12.60
N GLU A 178 -21.81 -8.03 -11.76
CA GLU A 178 -21.30 -8.07 -10.38
C GLU A 178 -21.96 -9.14 -9.50
N SER A 179 -23.15 -9.63 -9.89
CA SER A 179 -23.91 -10.65 -9.17
C SER A 179 -23.53 -12.09 -9.53
N THR A 180 -22.64 -12.29 -10.51
CA THR A 180 -22.22 -13.62 -10.96
C THR A 180 -21.51 -14.38 -9.84
N LYS A 181 -21.94 -15.63 -9.63
CA LYS A 181 -21.40 -16.50 -8.58
C LYS A 181 -20.12 -17.22 -9.02
N HIS A 182 -19.40 -17.79 -8.05
CA HIS A 182 -18.18 -18.57 -8.28
C HIS A 182 -18.32 -19.62 -9.38
N ASP A 183 -19.29 -20.52 -9.28
CA ASP A 183 -19.44 -21.64 -10.23
C ASP A 183 -19.70 -21.14 -11.66
N GLU A 184 -20.44 -20.03 -11.78
CA GLU A 184 -20.72 -19.39 -13.06
C GLU A 184 -19.46 -18.73 -13.63
N LEU A 185 -18.64 -18.07 -12.81
CA LEU A 185 -17.34 -17.52 -13.22
C LEU A 185 -16.41 -18.63 -13.74
N ILE A 186 -16.32 -19.76 -13.04
CA ILE A 186 -15.53 -20.91 -13.49
C ILE A 186 -16.06 -21.44 -14.83
N SER A 187 -17.38 -21.55 -14.98
CA SER A 187 -18.01 -21.99 -16.24
C SER A 187 -17.72 -21.06 -17.42
N MET A 188 -17.52 -19.76 -17.14
CA MET A 188 -17.13 -18.74 -18.12
C MET A 188 -15.62 -18.68 -18.41
N GLY A 189 -14.84 -19.61 -17.85
CA GLY A 189 -13.39 -19.71 -18.06
C GLY A 189 -12.56 -18.77 -17.19
N PHE A 190 -13.15 -18.19 -16.13
CA PHE A 190 -12.38 -17.45 -15.15
C PHE A 190 -11.71 -18.39 -14.13
N THR A 191 -10.53 -18.01 -13.66
CA THR A 191 -9.83 -18.69 -12.58
C THR A 191 -9.60 -17.72 -11.41
N PRO A 192 -9.75 -18.19 -10.16
CA PRO A 192 -9.40 -17.38 -9.00
C PRO A 192 -7.89 -17.16 -9.00
N ALA A 193 -7.45 -15.91 -8.89
CA ALA A 193 -6.04 -15.57 -9.02
C ALA A 193 -5.49 -14.71 -7.89
N ARG A 194 -6.35 -14.02 -7.15
CA ARG A 194 -5.89 -13.13 -6.07
C ARG A 194 -6.93 -13.04 -4.98
N THR A 195 -6.48 -13.00 -3.73
CA THR A 195 -7.34 -12.60 -2.61
C THR A 195 -6.94 -11.21 -2.14
N ASP A 196 -7.94 -10.39 -1.87
CA ASP A 196 -7.80 -9.03 -1.42
C ASP A 196 -8.53 -8.82 -0.10
N LEU A 197 -7.98 -7.94 0.72
CA LEU A 197 -8.66 -7.38 1.87
C LEU A 197 -8.68 -5.86 1.74
N ASP A 198 -9.83 -5.25 1.89
CA ASP A 198 -10.04 -3.80 1.90
C ASP A 198 -10.40 -3.37 3.32
N LEU A 199 -9.40 -2.94 4.08
CA LEU A 199 -9.59 -2.31 5.38
C LEU A 199 -9.55 -0.80 5.21
N ARG A 200 -10.61 -0.12 5.62
CA ARG A 200 -10.67 1.35 5.64
C ARG A 200 -10.91 1.79 7.07
N VAL A 201 -10.10 2.74 7.53
CA VAL A 201 -10.17 3.30 8.88
C VAL A 201 -10.18 4.82 8.81
N THR A 202 -10.87 5.46 9.73
CA THR A 202 -10.96 6.93 9.78
C THR A 202 -10.15 7.51 10.94
N THR A 203 -9.86 8.79 10.87
CA THR A 203 -9.58 9.59 12.06
C THR A 203 -10.83 9.70 12.95
N GLY A 204 -10.67 10.32 14.11
CA GLY A 204 -11.78 10.54 15.03
C GLY A 204 -12.92 11.36 14.40
N VAL A 205 -14.14 10.89 14.58
CA VAL A 205 -15.41 11.52 14.19
C VAL A 205 -16.18 11.82 15.46
N VAL A 206 -16.72 13.02 15.58
CA VAL A 206 -17.51 13.42 16.75
C VAL A 206 -18.94 12.91 16.60
N VAL A 207 -19.46 12.27 17.64
CA VAL A 207 -20.85 11.79 17.67
C VAL A 207 -21.80 12.99 17.79
N PRO A 208 -22.66 13.26 16.80
CA PRO A 208 -23.59 14.37 16.85
C PRO A 208 -24.75 14.10 17.83
N PRO A 209 -25.49 15.14 18.24
CA PRO A 209 -26.74 14.97 18.98
C PRO A 209 -27.71 14.03 18.26
N VAL A 210 -28.44 13.24 19.04
CA VAL A 210 -29.40 12.26 18.50
C VAL A 210 -30.43 12.97 17.61
N GLY A 211 -30.69 12.39 16.43
CA GLY A 211 -31.65 12.94 15.46
C GLY A 211 -31.12 14.09 14.60
N THR A 212 -29.83 14.46 14.75
CA THR A 212 -29.21 15.52 13.95
C THR A 212 -28.24 14.96 12.91
N THR A 213 -28.16 15.62 11.76
CA THR A 213 -27.11 15.37 10.77
C THR A 213 -25.99 16.38 10.97
N SER A 214 -24.74 15.91 11.01
CA SER A 214 -23.55 16.76 11.13
C SER A 214 -22.60 16.49 9.97
N TYR A 215 -21.89 17.54 9.56
CA TYR A 215 -20.90 17.49 8.49
C TYR A 215 -19.54 17.79 9.06
N THR A 216 -18.55 16.97 8.74
CA THR A 216 -17.17 17.18 9.13
C THR A 216 -16.23 16.55 8.11
N ASN A 217 -15.06 17.14 7.97
CA ASN A 217 -14.00 16.59 7.13
C ASN A 217 -13.27 15.50 7.91
N VAL A 218 -13.21 14.30 7.35
CA VAL A 218 -12.62 13.14 8.00
C VAL A 218 -11.54 12.56 7.11
N THR A 219 -10.34 12.40 7.66
CA THR A 219 -9.28 11.70 6.96
C THR A 219 -9.52 10.19 7.04
N MET A 220 -9.37 9.51 5.91
CA MET A 220 -9.54 8.07 5.78
C MET A 220 -8.28 7.43 5.24
N TYR A 221 -7.91 6.30 5.83
CA TYR A 221 -6.78 5.49 5.42
C TYR A 221 -7.30 4.16 4.90
N ARG A 222 -6.81 3.76 3.73
CA ARG A 222 -7.14 2.48 3.10
C ARG A 222 -5.92 1.57 3.11
N PHE A 223 -6.07 0.43 3.74
CA PHE A 223 -5.11 -0.67 3.74
C PHE A 223 -5.66 -1.78 2.87
N TYR A 224 -4.94 -2.08 1.79
CA TYR A 224 -5.40 -3.02 0.77
C TYR A 224 -4.39 -4.15 0.52
N PRO A 225 -4.12 -5.03 1.52
CA PRO A 225 -3.20 -6.13 1.33
C PRO A 225 -3.75 -7.15 0.32
N ARG A 226 -2.83 -7.72 -0.46
CA ARG A 226 -3.11 -8.64 -1.57
C ARG A 226 -2.28 -9.90 -1.42
N ALA A 227 -2.88 -11.06 -1.73
CA ALA A 227 -2.21 -12.35 -1.80
C ALA A 227 -2.48 -12.99 -3.17
N PHE A 228 -1.42 -13.48 -3.82
CA PHE A 228 -1.45 -14.14 -5.13
C PHE A 228 -1.32 -15.65 -4.97
#